data_AF-A0A4Q3C0R5-F1
#
_entry.id   AF-A0A4Q3C0R5-F1
#
_cell.length_a   1.000
_cell.length_b   1.000
_cell.length_c   1.000
_cell.angle_alpha   90.00
_cell.angle_beta   90.00
_cell.angle_gamma   90.00
#
_symmetry.space_group_name_H-M   'P 1'
#
loop_
_entity.id
_entity.type
_entity.pdbx_description
1 polymer ?
#
loop_
_entity_poly.entity_id
_entity_poly.type
_entity_poly.pdbx_seq_one_letter_code
_entity_poly.pdbx_strand_id
1 'polypeptide(L)'
;TLKGKVDRIDRTPDGSLAIVDYKTGQPPSAAEVTAGYAMQLGLLGLIAEHGGFEDIDGTPLTFEYWSLAKNRDVFGQIKTPFSPKGDIGPDNFIAHAADVLTKAVAKWLTGNAPFTAKIAPEYSPYPDYDQLMRFDEWYGRDADTEDKA
;
A
#
# COMPACT_ATOMS: atom_id res chain seq x y z
N THR A 1 -16.04 10.04 3.49
CA THR A 1 -14.93 10.49 4.37
C THR A 1 -13.90 9.38 4.47
N LEU A 2 -12.61 9.72 4.51
CA LEU A 2 -11.55 8.76 4.77
C LEU A 2 -11.25 8.73 6.27
N LYS A 3 -11.13 7.54 6.85
CA LYS A 3 -10.79 7.32 8.26
C LYS A 3 -9.81 6.16 8.35
N GLY A 4 -8.97 6.16 9.38
CA GLY A 4 -7.97 5.12 9.58
C GLY A 4 -7.41 5.18 11.00
N LYS A 5 -6.65 4.14 11.35
CA LYS A 5 -5.85 4.10 12.57
C LYS A 5 -4.39 4.12 12.15
N VAL A 6 -3.65 5.09 12.68
CA VAL A 6 -2.20 5.17 12.51
C VAL A 6 -1.52 4.37 13.62
N ASP A 7 -0.39 3.75 13.32
CA ASP A 7 0.42 3.08 14.32
C ASP A 7 1.13 4.09 15.22
N ARG A 8 1.80 5.07 14.58
CA ARG A 8 2.54 6.12 15.27
C ARG A 8 2.69 7.37 14.40
N ILE A 9 2.53 8.53 15.02
CA ILE A 9 2.88 9.83 14.45
C ILE A 9 3.87 10.50 15.37
N ASP A 10 5.00 10.94 14.82
CA ASP A 10 5.98 11.74 15.55
C ASP A 10 6.00 13.17 15.02
N ARG A 11 6.26 14.12 15.91
CA ARG A 11 6.59 15.50 15.52
C ARG A 11 8.09 15.62 15.36
N THR A 12 8.54 16.07 14.20
CA THR A 12 9.96 16.31 13.92
C THR A 12 10.40 17.65 14.55
N PRO A 13 11.72 17.93 14.64
CA PRO A 13 12.22 19.17 15.24
C PRO A 13 11.76 20.46 14.53
N ASP A 14 11.42 20.39 13.24
CA ASP A 14 10.90 21.53 12.47
C ASP A 14 9.37 21.70 12.59
N GLY A 15 8.70 20.80 13.34
CA GLY A 15 7.27 20.83 13.58
C GLY A 15 6.44 20.04 12.57
N SER A 16 7.04 19.51 11.49
CA SER A 16 6.38 18.59 10.56
C SER A 16 6.06 17.24 11.23
N LEU A 17 5.25 16.43 10.55
CA LEU A 17 4.83 15.11 11.03
C LEU A 17 5.58 14.00 10.29
N ALA A 18 6.01 13.00 11.05
CA ALA A 18 6.46 11.72 10.56
C ALA A 18 5.36 10.67 10.78
N ILE A 19 4.91 10.06 9.69
CA ILE A 19 3.93 8.98 9.69
C ILE A 19 4.68 7.65 9.65
N VAL A 20 4.53 6.87 10.72
CA VAL A 20 5.26 5.61 10.92
C VAL A 20 4.29 4.44 10.91
N ASP A 21 4.67 3.38 10.20
CA ASP A 21 3.93 2.12 10.14
C ASP A 21 4.88 0.95 10.45
N TYR A 22 4.44 0.05 11.35
CA TYR A 22 5.23 -1.11 11.76
C TYR A 22 4.95 -2.30 10.83
N LYS A 23 6.02 -2.90 10.28
CA LYS A 23 5.95 -4.07 9.40
C LYS A 23 6.74 -5.26 9.93
N THR A 24 6.09 -6.42 9.95
CA THR A 24 6.73 -7.72 10.23
C THR A 24 7.39 -8.32 8.98
N GLY A 25 6.87 -8.01 7.79
CA GLY A 25 7.40 -8.44 6.50
C GLY A 25 8.32 -7.42 5.83
N GLN A 26 8.68 -7.69 4.57
CA GLN A 26 9.37 -6.70 3.75
C GLN A 26 8.42 -5.54 3.45
N PRO A 27 8.85 -4.29 3.65
CA PRO A 27 8.05 -3.15 3.24
C PRO A 27 7.99 -3.06 1.72
N PRO A 28 6.93 -2.42 1.18
CA PRO A 28 6.80 -2.21 -0.25
C PRO A 28 8.02 -1.52 -0.85
N SER A 29 8.34 -1.89 -2.09
CA SER A 29 9.35 -1.22 -2.90
C SER A 29 8.86 0.15 -3.38
N ALA A 30 9.81 1.05 -3.68
CA ALA A 30 9.48 2.34 -4.28
C ALA A 30 8.75 2.20 -5.63
N ALA A 31 9.00 1.12 -6.38
CA ALA A 31 8.29 0.86 -7.63
C ALA A 31 6.81 0.52 -7.40
N GLU A 32 6.50 -0.29 -6.38
CA GLU A 32 5.12 -0.60 -5.98
C GLU A 32 4.39 0.66 -5.47
N VAL A 33 5.10 1.52 -4.73
CA VAL A 33 4.57 2.81 -4.29
C VAL A 33 4.26 3.71 -5.49
N THR A 34 5.21 3.92 -6.41
CA THR A 34 4.99 4.72 -7.61
C THR A 34 3.83 4.18 -8.46
N ALA A 35 3.70 2.85 -8.58
CA ALA A 35 2.61 2.21 -9.29
C ALA A 35 1.25 2.26 -8.56
N GLY A 36 1.19 2.79 -7.34
CA GLY A 36 -0.05 2.94 -6.58
C GLY A 36 -0.49 1.68 -5.83
N TYR A 37 0.35 0.65 -5.73
CA TYR A 37 0.03 -0.60 -5.04
C TYR A 37 0.19 -0.53 -3.52
N ALA A 38 0.90 0.48 -3.01
CA ALA A 38 1.25 0.59 -1.59
C ALA A 38 1.01 2.00 -1.03
N MET A 39 -0.27 2.39 -0.90
CA MET A 39 -0.68 3.76 -0.55
C MET A 39 -0.96 3.99 0.95
N GLN A 40 -0.71 3.00 1.81
CA GLN A 40 -1.10 3.08 3.22
C GLN A 40 -0.52 4.32 3.94
N LEU A 41 0.80 4.53 3.87
CA LEU A 41 1.45 5.70 4.50
C LEU A 41 0.96 7.03 3.90
N GLY A 42 0.77 7.11 2.59
CA GLY A 42 0.28 8.31 1.92
C GLY A 42 -1.17 8.66 2.32
N LEU A 43 -2.03 7.65 2.46
CA LEU A 43 -3.41 7.83 2.93
C LEU A 43 -3.49 8.19 4.41
N LEU A 44 -2.61 7.66 5.25
CA LEU A 44 -2.49 8.11 6.65
C LEU A 44 -1.99 9.56 6.73
N GLY A 45 -1.04 9.94 5.86
CA GLY A 45 -0.65 11.34 5.68
C GLY A 45 -1.83 12.23 5.28
N LEU A 46 -2.65 11.79 4.31
CA LEU A 46 -3.84 12.52 3.89
C LEU A 46 -4.84 12.71 5.04
N ILE A 47 -5.04 11.69 5.88
CA ILE A 47 -5.90 11.79 7.06
C ILE A 47 -5.32 12.82 8.04
N ALA A 48 -4.01 12.80 8.29
CA ALA A 48 -3.35 13.77 9.18
C ALA A 48 -3.43 15.21 8.64
N GLU A 49 -3.15 15.41 7.35
CA GLU A 49 -3.24 16.73 6.68
C GLU A 49 -4.64 17.35 6.78
N HIS A 50 -5.68 16.50 6.79
CA HIS A 50 -7.07 16.93 6.93
C HIS A 50 -7.57 16.98 8.40
N GLY A 51 -6.67 16.87 9.39
CA GLY A 51 -7.05 16.93 10.82
C GLY A 51 -7.86 15.73 11.30
N GLY A 52 -7.65 14.56 10.68
CA GLY A 52 -8.39 13.33 11.00
C GLY A 52 -7.90 12.60 12.26
N PHE A 53 -6.84 13.08 12.91
CA PHE A 53 -6.34 12.58 14.19
C PHE A 53 -6.46 13.65 15.26
N GLU A 54 -7.01 13.29 16.42
CA GLU A 54 -7.24 14.20 17.55
C GLU A 54 -5.92 14.70 18.13
N ASP A 55 -5.86 15.99 18.49
CA ASP A 55 -4.70 16.68 19.07
C ASP A 55 -3.39 16.59 18.27
N ILE A 56 -3.48 16.36 16.95
CA ILE A 56 -2.33 16.29 16.05
C ILE A 56 -2.47 17.31 14.92
N ASP A 57 -1.59 18.31 14.94
CA ASP A 57 -1.47 19.33 13.89
C ASP A 57 -0.07 19.34 13.26
N GLY A 58 0.04 19.54 11.96
CA GLY A 58 1.31 19.71 11.25
C GLY A 58 1.29 19.09 9.86
N THR A 59 2.27 19.43 9.04
CA THR A 59 2.37 18.92 7.66
C THR A 59 3.10 17.57 7.66
N PRO A 60 2.50 16.48 7.14
CA PRO A 60 3.20 15.21 7.00
C PRO A 60 4.26 15.29 5.89
N LEU A 61 5.54 15.20 6.28
CA LEU A 61 6.69 15.29 5.36
C LEU A 61 7.68 14.13 5.54
N THR A 62 7.44 13.23 6.49
CA THR A 62 8.27 12.05 6.70
C THR A 62 7.39 10.81 6.72
N PHE A 63 7.78 9.78 5.98
CA PHE A 63 7.01 8.55 5.80
C PHE A 63 7.93 7.36 5.94
N GLU A 64 7.63 6.48 6.90
CA GLU A 64 8.56 5.43 7.29
C GLU A 64 7.87 4.11 7.59
N TYR A 65 8.43 3.05 7.01
CA TYR A 65 8.17 1.68 7.42
C TYR A 65 9.24 1.23 8.41
N TRP A 66 8.80 0.83 9.60
CA TRP A 66 9.68 0.33 10.65
C TRP A 66 9.50 -1.18 10.76
N SER A 67 10.58 -1.93 10.63
CA SER A 67 10.56 -3.37 10.89
C SER A 67 11.54 -3.69 12.00
N LEU A 68 11.11 -4.54 12.94
CA LEU A 68 11.97 -5.07 14.01
C LEU A 68 12.60 -6.43 13.64
N ALA A 69 12.31 -6.93 12.43
CA ALA A 69 12.85 -8.20 11.95
C ALA A 69 14.37 -8.15 11.79
N LYS A 70 14.99 -9.34 11.78
CA LYS A 70 16.41 -9.49 11.47
C LYS A 70 16.64 -9.09 10.01
N ASN A 71 17.61 -8.21 9.78
CA ASN A 71 18.09 -7.82 8.46
C ASN A 71 19.59 -8.13 8.35
N ARG A 72 19.92 -9.23 7.67
CA ARG A 72 21.29 -9.78 7.64
C ARG A 72 21.82 -9.97 9.06
N ASP A 73 22.90 -9.29 9.44
CA ASP A 73 23.55 -9.42 10.75
C ASP A 73 23.06 -8.39 11.78
N VAL A 74 22.10 -7.52 11.41
CA VAL A 74 21.53 -6.50 12.30
C VAL A 74 20.04 -6.73 12.54
N PHE A 75 19.50 -6.11 13.58
CA PHE A 75 18.06 -6.07 13.86
C PHE A 75 17.54 -4.67 13.63
N GLY A 76 16.30 -4.58 13.16
CA GLY A 76 15.68 -3.30 12.91
C GLY A 76 16.04 -2.75 11.53
N GLN A 77 15.06 -2.20 10.84
CA GLN A 77 15.27 -1.34 9.68
C GLN A 77 14.18 -0.28 9.62
N ILE A 78 14.59 0.94 9.23
CA ILE A 78 13.69 2.01 8.82
C ILE A 78 13.85 2.14 7.31
N LYS A 79 12.74 2.15 6.58
CA LYS A 79 12.72 2.37 5.13
C LYS A 79 11.71 3.44 4.78
N THR A 80 12.14 4.38 3.95
CA THR A 80 11.25 5.32 3.29
C THR A 80 10.58 4.65 2.06
N PRO A 81 9.34 5.01 1.70
CA PRO A 81 8.69 4.52 0.49
C PRO A 81 9.31 5.08 -0.81
N PHE A 82 10.26 6.01 -0.73
CA PHE A 82 10.78 6.76 -1.87
C PHE A 82 12.08 6.18 -2.44
N SER A 83 12.28 6.38 -3.74
CA SER A 83 13.56 6.16 -4.41
C SER A 83 14.27 7.50 -4.61
N PRO A 84 15.60 7.59 -4.41
CA PRO A 84 16.36 8.83 -4.68
C PRO A 84 16.28 9.33 -6.12
N LYS A 85 15.91 8.45 -7.06
CA LYS A 85 15.75 8.76 -8.50
C LYS A 85 14.28 8.69 -8.95
N GLY A 86 13.35 8.53 -8.02
CA GLY A 86 11.92 8.41 -8.32
C GLY A 86 11.23 9.76 -8.37
N ASP A 87 10.12 9.83 -9.11
CA ASP A 87 9.30 11.03 -9.21
C ASP A 87 8.39 11.24 -7.99
N ILE A 88 8.18 10.20 -7.18
CA ILE A 88 7.43 10.26 -5.93
C ILE A 88 8.38 10.49 -4.76
N GLY A 89 8.16 11.59 -4.04
CA GLY A 89 8.87 11.99 -2.84
C GLY A 89 7.91 12.55 -1.79
N PRO A 90 8.43 13.01 -0.63
CA PRO A 90 7.58 13.44 0.48
C PRO A 90 6.54 14.50 0.11
N ASP A 91 6.94 15.50 -0.69
CA ASP A 91 6.13 16.66 -1.02
C ASP A 91 4.94 16.36 -1.95
N ASN A 92 4.96 15.23 -2.67
CA ASN A 92 3.90 14.85 -3.60
C ASN A 92 3.24 13.50 -3.29
N PHE A 93 3.72 12.80 -2.25
CA PHE A 93 3.24 11.45 -1.95
C PHE A 93 1.77 11.42 -1.51
N ILE A 94 1.35 12.40 -0.69
CA ILE A 94 -0.04 12.53 -0.24
C ILE A 94 -0.96 12.77 -1.44
N ALA A 95 -0.58 13.67 -2.34
CA ALA A 95 -1.34 13.96 -3.55
C ALA A 95 -1.47 12.74 -4.47
N HIS A 96 -0.38 11.98 -4.65
CA HIS A 96 -0.39 10.71 -5.39
C HIS A 96 -1.34 9.68 -4.76
N ALA A 97 -1.25 9.49 -3.44
CA ALA A 97 -2.14 8.56 -2.73
C ALA A 97 -3.62 8.97 -2.83
N ALA A 98 -3.92 10.27 -2.74
CA ALA A 98 -5.26 10.81 -2.91
C ALA A 98 -5.80 10.56 -4.33
N ASP A 99 -4.99 10.78 -5.36
CA ASP A 99 -5.37 10.53 -6.76
C ASP A 99 -5.64 9.03 -7.02
N VAL A 100 -4.74 8.15 -6.55
CA VAL A 100 -4.91 6.69 -6.66
C VAL A 100 -6.20 6.24 -5.99
N LEU A 101 -6.45 6.68 -4.75
CA LEU A 101 -7.68 6.35 -4.03
C LEU A 101 -8.92 6.89 -4.75
N THR A 102 -8.89 8.14 -5.20
CA THR A 102 -10.03 8.77 -5.89
C THR A 102 -10.40 8.01 -7.15
N LYS A 103 -9.40 7.64 -7.97
CA LYS A 103 -9.60 6.81 -9.17
C LYS A 103 -10.19 5.44 -8.82
N ALA A 104 -9.71 4.80 -7.77
CA ALA A 104 -10.22 3.51 -7.32
C ALA A 104 -11.68 3.60 -6.85
N VAL A 105 -12.01 4.59 -6.01
CA VAL A 105 -13.38 4.85 -5.53
C VAL A 105 -14.32 5.12 -6.72
N ALA A 106 -13.90 6.01 -7.63
CA ALA A 106 -14.68 6.39 -8.80
C ALA A 106 -14.97 5.19 -9.72
N LYS A 107 -14.01 4.27 -9.86
CA LYS A 107 -14.14 3.09 -10.71
C LYS A 107 -15.05 2.03 -10.09
N TRP A 108 -14.77 1.64 -8.85
CA TRP A 108 -15.33 0.43 -8.24
C TRP A 108 -16.43 0.67 -7.21
N LEU A 109 -16.39 1.79 -6.46
CA LEU A 109 -17.37 2.03 -5.40
C LEU A 109 -18.55 2.88 -5.86
N THR A 110 -18.28 3.94 -6.63
CA THR A 110 -19.32 4.83 -7.16
C THR A 110 -19.55 4.66 -8.66
N GLY A 111 -18.68 3.88 -9.32
CA GLY A 111 -18.79 3.53 -10.73
C GLY A 111 -19.51 2.20 -10.94
N ASN A 112 -19.57 1.77 -12.20
CA ASN A 112 -20.21 0.53 -12.61
C ASN A 112 -19.21 -0.59 -12.95
N ALA A 113 -17.92 -0.38 -12.69
CA ALA A 113 -16.92 -1.41 -12.99
C ALA A 113 -17.13 -2.61 -12.06
N PRO A 114 -17.21 -3.85 -12.58
CA PRO A 114 -17.32 -5.02 -11.73
C PRO A 114 -16.03 -5.24 -10.92
N PHE A 115 -16.16 -5.86 -9.75
CA PHE A 115 -15.03 -6.44 -9.03
C PHE A 115 -14.69 -7.78 -9.68
N THR A 116 -13.78 -7.77 -10.65
CA THR A 116 -13.31 -9.00 -11.28
C THR A 116 -12.53 -9.83 -10.27
N ALA A 117 -12.92 -11.10 -10.11
CA ALA A 117 -12.20 -12.04 -9.27
C ALA A 117 -10.79 -12.27 -9.84
N LYS A 118 -9.75 -12.16 -8.99
CA LYS A 118 -8.33 -12.32 -9.34
C LYS A 118 -7.94 -11.64 -10.67
N ILE A 119 -7.99 -10.30 -10.72
CA ILE A 119 -7.59 -9.49 -11.90
C ILE A 119 -6.19 -9.89 -12.43
N ALA A 120 -5.26 -10.22 -11.54
CA ALA A 120 -3.95 -10.75 -11.88
C ALA A 120 -3.62 -11.93 -10.94
N PRO A 121 -4.00 -13.16 -11.31
CA PRO A 121 -3.87 -14.35 -10.45
C PRO A 121 -2.44 -14.59 -9.95
N GLU A 122 -1.44 -14.28 -10.77
CA GLU A 122 -0.01 -14.41 -10.47
C GLU A 122 0.47 -13.48 -9.33
N TYR A 123 -0.28 -12.41 -9.05
CA TYR A 123 -0.02 -11.47 -7.96
C TYR A 123 -1.05 -11.59 -6.81
N SER A 124 -1.94 -12.58 -6.87
CA SER A 124 -2.98 -12.84 -5.86
C SER A 124 -2.71 -14.17 -5.15
N PRO A 125 -1.76 -14.21 -4.20
CA PRO A 125 -1.33 -15.45 -3.54
C PRO A 125 -2.35 -16.04 -2.57
N TYR A 126 -3.48 -15.35 -2.34
CA TYR A 126 -4.52 -15.74 -1.40
C TYR A 126 -5.61 -16.55 -2.11
N PRO A 127 -5.76 -17.87 -1.81
CA PRO A 127 -6.78 -18.73 -2.42
C PRO A 127 -8.11 -18.71 -1.67
N ASP A 128 -8.25 -17.88 -0.62
CA ASP A 128 -9.37 -17.87 0.32
C ASP A 128 -10.76 -17.80 -0.34
N TYR A 129 -10.84 -17.27 -1.57
CA TYR A 129 -12.07 -17.16 -2.34
C TYR A 129 -12.07 -17.90 -3.68
N ASP A 130 -11.04 -18.70 -3.97
CA ASP A 130 -10.91 -19.47 -5.22
C ASP A 130 -12.07 -20.45 -5.40
N GLN A 131 -12.49 -21.05 -4.30
CA GLN A 131 -13.69 -21.89 -4.19
C GLN A 131 -14.99 -21.18 -4.62
N LEU A 132 -15.14 -19.88 -4.33
CA LEU A 132 -16.35 -19.13 -4.70
C LEU A 132 -16.42 -18.88 -6.21
N MET A 133 -15.25 -18.74 -6.85
CA MET A 133 -15.14 -18.60 -8.31
C MET A 133 -14.92 -19.93 -9.04
N ARG A 134 -14.93 -21.07 -8.31
CA ARG A 134 -14.67 -22.42 -8.83
C ARG A 134 -13.37 -22.50 -9.63
N PHE A 135 -12.32 -21.84 -9.13
CA PHE A 135 -11.05 -21.64 -9.84
C PHE A 135 -10.50 -22.96 -10.43
N ASP A 136 -10.42 -24.02 -9.63
CA ASP A 136 -9.89 -25.33 -10.04
C ASP A 136 -10.68 -25.97 -11.19
N GLU A 137 -11.99 -25.72 -11.29
CA GLU A 137 -12.84 -26.29 -12.34
C GLU A 137 -12.67 -25.58 -13.69
N TRP A 138 -12.33 -24.29 -13.65
CA TRP A 138 -12.21 -23.45 -14.85
C TRP A 138 -10.77 -23.27 -15.32
N TYR A 139 -9.80 -23.32 -14.40
CA TYR A 139 -8.38 -23.09 -14.69
C TYR A 139 -7.50 -24.32 -14.43
N GLY A 140 -7.94 -25.28 -13.61
CA GLY A 140 -7.18 -26.50 -13.31
C GLY A 140 -7.17 -27.55 -14.43
N ARG A 141 -7.97 -27.35 -15.50
CA ARG A 141 -8.08 -28.29 -16.63
C ARG A 141 -7.08 -28.04 -17.76
N ASP A 142 -6.48 -26.86 -17.83
CA ASP A 142 -5.56 -26.52 -18.93
C ASP A 142 -4.11 -27.00 -18.68
N ALA A 143 -3.79 -27.46 -17.46
CA ALA A 143 -2.46 -27.95 -17.10
C ALA A 143 -2.15 -29.39 -17.56
N ASP A 144 -3.14 -30.13 -18.07
CA ASP A 144 -3.00 -31.54 -18.48
C ASP A 144 -2.72 -31.74 -19.99
N THR A 145 -2.43 -30.67 -20.76
CA THR A 145 -2.23 -30.78 -22.23
C THR A 145 -0.83 -30.54 -22.79
N GLU A 146 0.19 -30.36 -21.95
CA GLU A 146 1.59 -30.33 -22.44
C GLU A 146 2.44 -31.44 -21.81
N ASP A 147 2.17 -32.68 -22.23
CA ASP A 147 3.24 -33.67 -22.37
C ASP A 147 2.82 -34.73 -23.40
N LYS A 148 3.09 -34.48 -24.70
CA LYS A 148 3.37 -35.47 -25.78
C LYS A 148 3.72 -34.75 -27.09
N ALA A 149 5.02 -34.58 -27.34
CA ALA A 149 5.64 -34.73 -28.67
C ALA A 149 7.15 -34.98 -28.52
#